data_AF-A0AAT9HN30-F1
#
_entry.id   AF-A0AAT9HN30-F1
#
_cell.length_a   1.000
_cell.length_b   1.000
_cell.length_c   1.000
_cell.angle_alpha   90.00
_cell.angle_beta   90.00
_cell.angle_gamma   90.00
#
_symmetry.space_group_name_H-M   'P 1'
#
loop_
_entity.id
_entity.type
_entity.pdbx_description
1 polymer ?
#
loop_
_entity_poly.entity_id
_entity_poly.type
_entity_poly.pdbx_seq_one_letter_code
_entity_poly.pdbx_strand_id
1 'polypeptide(L)'
;MLDHGQTLRLSSGLLERRTRYGLGGGRTLLVRQHRFVHMADPHLAGLRTEFTVEGFAGPLETEAALDGDVTNSGVPRYRDLDGRHLTHVLTGTTAADTVWLRCRTRTSDVRIALAARLTSPEPVVNRHDRPRALQTTRLELAPGRRSPSTRSSPCTPPATPRSATRCTPPWTG
;
A
#
# COMPACT_ATOMS: atom_id res chain seq x y z
N MET A 1 8.51 11.34 17.46
CA MET A 1 8.64 9.86 17.45
C MET A 1 9.36 9.47 18.73
N LEU A 2 8.88 8.45 19.46
CA LEU A 2 9.46 8.05 20.75
C LEU A 2 10.35 6.80 20.64
N ASP A 3 9.92 5.81 19.83
CA ASP A 3 10.66 4.58 19.57
C ASP A 3 10.38 4.09 18.15
N HIS A 4 11.35 3.41 17.55
CA HIS A 4 11.24 2.86 16.21
C HIS A 4 12.14 1.64 16.02
N GLY A 5 11.57 0.57 15.45
CA GLY A 5 12.31 -0.63 15.09
C GLY A 5 11.75 -1.31 13.85
N GLN A 6 12.64 -1.98 13.11
CA GLN A 6 12.30 -2.81 11.96
C GLN A 6 13.02 -4.15 12.04
N THR A 7 12.34 -5.22 11.64
CA THR A 7 12.93 -6.56 11.60
C THR A 7 12.46 -7.28 10.34
N LEU A 8 13.40 -7.69 9.51
CA LEU A 8 13.13 -8.52 8.33
C LEU A 8 13.43 -9.98 8.66
N ARG A 9 12.42 -10.86 8.55
CA ARG A 9 12.63 -12.30 8.63
C ARG A 9 12.99 -12.83 7.24
N LEU A 10 14.27 -13.13 7.02
CA LEU A 10 14.78 -13.57 5.71
C LEU A 10 14.13 -14.87 5.23
N SER A 11 13.85 -15.80 6.14
CA SER A 11 13.23 -17.09 5.80
C SER A 11 11.80 -16.98 5.26
N SER A 12 11.06 -15.94 5.63
CA SER A 12 9.65 -15.76 5.23
C SER A 12 9.39 -14.49 4.41
N GLY A 13 10.41 -13.64 4.19
CA GLY A 13 10.25 -12.35 3.53
C GLY A 13 9.35 -11.36 4.29
N LEU A 14 9.04 -11.63 5.56
CA LEU A 14 8.14 -10.80 6.37
C LEU A 14 8.91 -9.64 6.99
N LEU A 15 8.56 -8.41 6.63
CA LEU A 15 9.04 -7.23 7.33
C LEU A 15 8.05 -6.82 8.42
N GLU A 16 8.55 -6.75 9.64
CA GLU A 16 7.87 -6.12 10.76
C GLU A 16 8.41 -4.71 11.01
N ARG A 17 7.51 -3.74 11.23
CA ARG A 17 7.83 -2.37 11.66
C ARG A 17 7.04 -2.05 12.91
N ARG A 18 7.70 -1.48 13.93
CA ARG A 18 7.07 -0.95 15.13
C ARG A 18 7.49 0.50 15.31
N THR A 19 6.52 1.38 15.53
CA THR A 19 6.80 2.79 15.82
C THR A 19 5.89 3.27 16.95
N ARG A 20 6.49 3.92 17.96
CA ARG A 20 5.77 4.56 19.06
C ARG A 20 5.76 6.07 18.86
N TYR A 21 4.57 6.67 18.87
CA TYR A 21 4.35 8.10 18.75
C TYR A 21 3.86 8.67 20.08
N GLY A 22 4.42 9.81 20.49
CA GLY A 22 3.88 10.62 21.57
C GLY A 22 2.90 11.63 20.99
N LEU A 23 1.69 11.70 21.53
CA LEU A 23 0.62 12.61 21.09
C LEU A 23 0.44 13.83 22.03
N GLY A 24 1.41 14.05 22.93
CA GLY A 24 1.34 15.06 23.99
C GLY A 24 0.41 14.66 25.14
N GLY A 25 0.63 15.25 26.31
CA GLY A 25 -0.21 15.02 27.50
C GLY A 25 -0.17 13.57 28.03
N GLY A 26 0.98 12.89 27.92
CA GLY A 26 1.12 11.49 28.35
C GLY A 26 0.49 10.43 27.41
N ARG A 27 -0.14 10.85 26.32
CA ARG A 27 -0.79 9.96 25.34
C ARG A 27 0.21 9.37 24.37
N THR A 28 0.10 8.07 24.09
CA THR A 28 0.94 7.39 23.11
C THR A 28 0.16 6.48 22.17
N LEU A 29 0.66 6.39 20.93
CA LEU A 29 0.14 5.50 19.89
C LEU A 29 1.27 4.57 19.44
N LEU A 30 1.08 3.27 19.60
CA LEU A 30 1.92 2.24 19.01
C LEU A 30 1.31 1.76 17.70
N VAL A 31 2.10 1.84 16.64
CA VAL A 31 1.76 1.31 15.32
C VAL A 31 2.67 0.12 15.02
N ARG A 32 2.07 -1.06 14.89
CA ARG A 32 2.76 -2.29 14.48
C ARG A 32 2.32 -2.68 13.08
N GLN A 33 3.26 -2.98 12.20
CA GLN A 33 2.97 -3.34 10.82
C GLN A 33 3.71 -4.60 10.39
N HIS A 34 3.03 -5.42 9.60
CA HIS A 34 3.57 -6.58 8.92
C HIS A 34 3.34 -6.43 7.43
N ARG A 35 4.40 -6.53 6.62
CA ARG A 35 4.28 -6.55 5.16
C ARG A 35 5.05 -7.69 4.53
N PHE A 36 4.51 -8.22 3.45
CA PHE A 36 5.16 -9.22 2.62
C PHE A 36 4.70 -9.09 1.16
N VAL A 37 5.50 -9.64 0.25
CA VAL A 37 5.09 -9.97 -1.12
C VAL A 37 5.06 -11.49 -1.21
N HIS A 38 3.98 -12.06 -1.73
CA HIS A 38 3.78 -13.50 -1.76
C HIS A 38 4.77 -14.15 -2.73
N MET A 39 5.64 -15.04 -2.24
CA MET A 39 6.74 -15.57 -3.06
C MET A 39 6.28 -16.51 -4.17
N ALA A 40 5.12 -17.16 -4.04
CA ALA A 40 4.56 -18.02 -5.08
C ALA A 40 3.56 -17.30 -6.00
N ASP A 41 3.07 -16.12 -5.60
CA ASP A 41 2.17 -15.28 -6.40
C ASP A 41 2.74 -13.86 -6.39
N PRO A 42 3.60 -13.51 -7.35
CA PRO A 42 4.34 -12.25 -7.34
C PRO A 42 3.43 -11.02 -7.47
N HIS A 43 2.16 -11.22 -7.84
CA HIS A 43 1.18 -10.15 -7.95
C HIS A 43 0.51 -9.84 -6.62
N LEU A 44 0.63 -10.70 -5.61
CA LEU A 44 -0.03 -10.53 -4.32
C LEU A 44 0.91 -9.95 -3.27
N ALA A 45 0.48 -8.87 -2.63
CA ALA A 45 1.14 -8.32 -1.45
C ALA A 45 0.14 -8.11 -0.30
N GLY A 46 0.65 -8.19 0.93
CA GLY A 46 -0.12 -7.97 2.15
C GLY A 46 0.52 -6.93 3.05
N LEU A 47 -0.31 -6.10 3.68
CA LEU A 47 0.05 -5.16 4.74
C LEU A 47 -0.99 -5.25 5.86
N ARG A 48 -0.58 -5.69 7.04
CA ARG A 48 -1.38 -5.61 8.26
C ARG A 48 -0.84 -4.47 9.13
N THR A 49 -1.72 -3.65 9.67
CA THR A 49 -1.41 -2.56 10.61
C THR A 49 -2.23 -2.76 11.87
N GLU A 50 -1.62 -2.59 13.04
CA GLU A 50 -2.27 -2.67 14.33
C GLU A 50 -2.00 -1.39 15.10
N PHE A 51 -3.05 -0.82 15.69
CA PHE A 51 -2.99 0.37 16.50
C PHE A 51 -3.26 0.02 17.96
N THR A 52 -2.42 0.53 18.87
CA THR A 52 -2.60 0.42 20.32
C THR A 52 -2.41 1.79 20.95
N VAL A 53 -3.31 2.19 21.83
CA VAL A 53 -3.26 3.49 22.51
C VAL A 53 -3.01 3.31 24.01
N GLU A 54 -2.28 4.25 24.59
CA GLU A 54 -2.08 4.36 26.03
C GLU A 54 -2.32 5.81 26.47
N GLY A 55 -2.96 5.99 27.61
CA GLY A 55 -3.29 7.31 28.16
C GLY A 55 -4.47 8.01 27.49
N PHE A 56 -5.19 7.37 26.55
CA PHE A 56 -6.43 7.89 25.98
C PHE A 56 -7.31 6.81 25.33
N ALA A 57 -8.58 7.15 25.14
CA ALA A 57 -9.53 6.48 24.27
C ALA A 57 -10.01 7.48 23.20
N GLY A 58 -10.46 6.99 22.05
CA GLY A 58 -11.10 7.83 21.04
C GLY A 58 -10.86 7.39 19.61
N PRO A 59 -11.34 8.19 18.65
CA PRO A 59 -11.30 7.84 17.24
C PRO A 59 -9.88 7.99 16.68
N LEU A 60 -9.52 7.06 15.80
CA LEU A 60 -8.38 7.16 14.90
C LEU A 60 -8.86 7.02 13.46
N GLU A 61 -8.71 8.08 12.69
CA GLU A 61 -8.91 8.03 11.25
C GLU A 61 -7.67 7.40 10.60
N THR A 62 -7.90 6.41 9.76
CA THR A 62 -6.85 5.74 9.00
C THR A 62 -7.18 5.80 7.52
N GLU A 63 -6.15 6.02 6.72
CA GLU A 63 -6.25 6.09 5.26
C GLU A 63 -5.28 5.08 4.64
N ALA A 64 -5.79 4.29 3.69
CA ALA A 64 -5.01 3.46 2.80
C ALA A 64 -5.22 3.95 1.36
N ALA A 65 -4.15 4.02 0.58
CA ALA A 65 -4.21 4.58 -0.77
C ALA A 65 -3.49 3.69 -1.79
N LEU A 66 -4.06 3.64 -3.01
CA LEU A 66 -3.30 3.44 -4.24
C LEU A 66 -2.96 4.82 -4.79
N ASP A 67 -1.66 5.16 -4.88
CA ASP A 67 -1.18 6.48 -5.29
C ASP A 67 -0.51 6.41 -6.66
N GLY A 68 -1.11 7.04 -7.66
CA GLY A 68 -0.57 7.16 -9.01
C GLY A 68 0.38 8.34 -9.21
N ASP A 69 0.57 9.21 -8.21
CA ASP A 69 1.51 10.36 -8.29
C ASP A 69 2.93 10.00 -7.81
N VAL A 70 3.20 8.72 -7.58
CA VAL A 70 4.52 8.28 -7.12
C VAL A 70 5.59 8.68 -8.13
N THR A 71 6.64 9.33 -7.64
CA THR A 71 7.79 9.75 -8.44
C THR A 71 9.01 8.92 -8.10
N ASN A 72 9.89 8.70 -9.07
CA ASN A 72 11.18 8.06 -8.85
C ASN A 72 12.20 9.06 -8.28
N SER A 73 11.91 9.61 -7.09
CA SER A 73 12.72 10.61 -6.40
C SER A 73 13.59 10.03 -5.28
N GLY A 74 13.57 8.70 -5.11
CA GLY A 74 14.22 8.00 -4.00
C GLY A 74 15.75 7.93 -4.06
N VAL A 75 16.37 8.36 -5.16
CA VAL A 75 17.83 8.34 -5.33
C VAL A 75 18.33 9.73 -5.74
N PRO A 76 19.20 10.39 -4.94
CA PRO A 76 19.68 11.75 -5.23
C PRO A 76 20.32 11.92 -6.60
N ARG A 77 21.01 10.88 -7.10
CA ARG A 77 21.69 10.88 -8.41
C ARG A 77 20.74 10.95 -9.62
N TYR A 78 19.44 10.70 -9.43
CA TYR A 78 18.44 10.70 -10.51
C TYR A 78 17.44 11.86 -10.42
N ARG A 79 17.66 12.84 -9.53
CA ARG A 79 16.74 13.97 -9.35
C ARG A 79 16.60 14.85 -10.60
N ASP A 80 17.64 14.92 -11.43
CA ASP A 80 17.65 15.70 -12.68
C ASP A 80 16.99 14.95 -13.84
N LEU A 81 16.66 13.66 -13.65
CA LEU A 81 15.88 12.90 -14.61
C LEU A 81 14.39 13.12 -14.36
N ASP A 82 13.58 12.98 -15.41
CA ASP A 82 12.14 13.10 -15.27
C ASP A 82 11.58 11.94 -14.42
N GLY A 83 11.35 12.21 -13.14
CA GLY A 83 10.88 11.24 -12.17
C GLY A 83 9.38 10.92 -12.26
N ARG A 84 8.63 11.60 -13.15
CA ARG A 84 7.20 11.35 -13.39
C ARG A 84 7.03 10.39 -14.56
N HIS A 85 6.98 9.10 -14.22
CA HIS A 85 6.85 8.05 -15.23
C HIS A 85 5.40 7.62 -15.49
N LEU A 86 4.49 7.80 -14.53
CA LEU A 86 3.11 7.33 -14.65
C LEU A 86 2.22 8.40 -15.29
N THR A 87 1.40 7.98 -16.24
CA THR A 87 0.41 8.83 -16.92
C THR A 87 -0.91 8.07 -17.11
N HIS A 88 -1.96 8.79 -17.49
CA HIS A 88 -3.30 8.25 -17.71
C HIS A 88 -3.82 7.46 -16.51
N VAL A 89 -3.65 8.04 -15.31
CA VAL A 89 -4.11 7.42 -14.07
C VAL A 89 -5.63 7.43 -14.02
N LEU A 90 -6.21 6.25 -13.93
CA LEU A 90 -7.63 6.02 -13.72
C LEU A 90 -7.80 5.25 -12.42
N THR A 91 -8.86 5.56 -11.69
CA THR A 91 -9.21 4.88 -10.43
C THR A 91 -10.67 4.49 -10.44
N GLY A 92 -11.01 3.48 -9.65
CA GLY A 92 -12.40 3.10 -9.44
C GLY A 92 -12.57 2.08 -8.32
N THR A 93 -13.81 1.67 -8.11
CA THR A 93 -14.20 0.71 -7.07
C THR A 93 -14.87 -0.48 -7.75
N THR A 94 -14.54 -1.70 -7.31
CA THR A 94 -15.18 -2.93 -7.82
C THR A 94 -16.04 -3.62 -6.77
N ALA A 95 -15.80 -3.36 -5.48
CA ALA A 95 -16.59 -3.83 -4.34
C ALA A 95 -16.46 -2.82 -3.19
N ALA A 96 -17.33 -2.89 -2.18
CA ALA A 96 -17.32 -1.96 -1.05
C ALA A 96 -15.96 -1.84 -0.35
N ASP A 97 -15.19 -2.93 -0.28
CA ASP A 97 -13.88 -2.98 0.35
C ASP A 97 -12.71 -2.96 -0.65
N THR A 98 -12.97 -2.85 -1.96
CA THR A 98 -11.97 -3.05 -3.01
C THR A 98 -11.93 -1.90 -4.02
N VAL A 99 -10.81 -1.19 -4.06
CA VAL A 99 -10.49 -0.14 -5.03
C VAL A 99 -9.45 -0.61 -6.05
N TRP A 100 -9.37 0.07 -7.19
CA TRP A 100 -8.37 -0.19 -8.22
C TRP A 100 -7.80 1.11 -8.79
N LEU A 101 -6.58 1.00 -9.32
CA LEU A 101 -5.87 2.04 -10.05
C LEU A 101 -5.26 1.42 -11.32
N ARG A 102 -5.41 2.09 -12.46
CA ARG A 102 -4.73 1.75 -13.72
C ARG A 102 -3.94 2.95 -14.21
N CYS A 103 -2.75 2.72 -14.72
CA CYS A 103 -1.92 3.73 -15.36
C CYS A 103 -1.06 3.10 -16.46
N ARG A 104 -0.25 3.92 -17.14
CA ARG A 104 0.79 3.45 -18.05
C ARG A 104 2.07 4.27 -17.88
N THR A 105 3.21 3.68 -18.21
CA THR A 105 4.46 4.44 -18.29
C THR A 105 4.43 5.36 -19.51
N ARG A 106 4.92 6.60 -19.34
CA ARG A 106 4.85 7.64 -20.38
C ARG A 106 5.67 7.29 -21.62
N THR A 107 6.86 6.72 -21.44
CA THR A 107 7.82 6.48 -22.55
C THR A 107 7.66 5.09 -23.17
N SER A 108 7.47 4.05 -22.35
CA SER A 108 7.45 2.65 -22.82
C SER A 108 6.05 2.05 -22.98
N ASP A 109 4.98 2.80 -22.69
CA ASP A 109 3.58 2.35 -22.72
C ASP A 109 3.29 1.07 -21.90
N VAL A 110 4.12 0.77 -20.90
CA VAL A 110 3.90 -0.37 -20.01
C VAL A 110 2.67 -0.07 -19.16
N ARG A 111 1.65 -0.92 -19.28
CA ARG A 111 0.38 -0.78 -18.58
C ARG A 111 0.44 -1.47 -17.23
N ILE A 112 0.03 -0.75 -16.20
CA ILE A 112 0.06 -1.19 -14.81
C ILE A 112 -1.36 -1.11 -14.26
N ALA A 113 -1.81 -2.16 -13.59
CA ALA A 113 -3.06 -2.14 -12.86
C ALA A 113 -2.86 -2.72 -11.46
N LEU A 114 -3.46 -2.06 -10.47
CA LEU A 114 -3.41 -2.39 -9.06
C LEU A 114 -4.85 -2.50 -8.57
N ALA A 115 -5.14 -3.50 -7.77
CA ALA A 115 -6.30 -3.53 -6.92
C ALA A 115 -5.85 -3.59 -5.46
N ALA A 116 -6.63 -2.99 -4.57
CA ALA A 116 -6.41 -3.06 -3.14
C ALA A 116 -7.74 -3.34 -2.44
N ARG A 117 -7.72 -4.34 -1.57
CA ARG A 117 -8.80 -4.64 -0.63
C ARG A 117 -8.37 -4.20 0.77
N LEU A 118 -9.21 -3.45 1.47
CA LEU A 118 -9.02 -3.08 2.87
C LEU A 118 -10.07 -3.74 3.74
N THR A 119 -9.63 -4.54 4.71
CA THR A 119 -10.45 -5.11 5.77
C THR A 119 -10.19 -4.36 7.06
N SER A 120 -11.26 -3.87 7.69
CA SER A 120 -11.25 -3.13 8.95
C SER A 120 -12.42 -3.61 9.82
N PRO A 121 -12.30 -3.55 11.16
CA PRO A 121 -13.42 -3.76 12.08
C PRO A 121 -14.55 -2.75 11.86
N GLU A 122 -14.21 -1.57 11.36
CA GLU A 122 -15.14 -0.47 11.11
C GLU A 122 -15.38 -0.32 9.61
N PRO A 123 -16.52 0.25 9.19
CA PRO A 123 -16.81 0.46 7.77
C PRO A 123 -15.69 1.18 7.02
N VAL A 124 -15.51 0.80 5.75
CA VAL A 124 -14.54 1.41 4.84
C VAL A 124 -15.29 2.32 3.88
N VAL A 125 -14.83 3.56 3.78
CA VAL A 125 -15.33 4.55 2.83
C VAL A 125 -14.30 4.71 1.71
N ASN A 126 -14.73 4.54 0.47
CA ASN A 126 -13.84 4.73 -0.69
C ASN A 126 -13.99 6.14 -1.24
N ARG A 127 -12.86 6.78 -1.58
CA ARG A 127 -12.81 8.09 -2.22
C ARG A 127 -11.84 8.08 -3.39
N HIS A 128 -12.17 8.80 -4.46
CA HIS A 128 -11.34 8.90 -5.66
C HIS A 128 -10.91 10.33 -5.89
N ASP A 129 -9.74 10.67 -5.35
CA ASP A 129 -9.10 11.97 -5.52
C ASP A 129 -7.92 11.79 -6.48
N ARG A 130 -8.20 11.84 -7.80
CA ARG A 130 -7.17 11.56 -8.82
C ARG A 130 -5.89 12.37 -8.54
N PRO A 131 -4.71 11.72 -8.58
CA PRO A 131 -4.43 10.38 -9.10
C PRO A 131 -4.51 9.24 -8.06
N ARG A 132 -5.28 9.38 -6.98
CA ARG A 132 -5.36 8.44 -5.86
C ARG A 132 -6.71 7.74 -5.74
N ALA A 133 -6.67 6.46 -5.37
CA ALA A 133 -7.82 5.73 -4.86
C ALA A 133 -7.63 5.51 -3.36
N LEU A 134 -8.49 6.10 -2.54
CA LEU A 134 -8.40 6.15 -1.09
C LEU A 134 -9.45 5.23 -0.46
N GLN A 135 -9.07 4.62 0.66
CA GLN A 135 -9.94 3.85 1.53
C GLN A 135 -9.73 4.37 2.95
N THR A 136 -10.77 4.97 3.53
CA THR A 136 -10.72 5.51 4.90
C THR A 136 -11.58 4.69 5.83
N THR A 137 -11.14 4.59 7.09
CA THR A 137 -11.91 3.95 8.15
C THR A 137 -11.60 4.64 9.47
N ARG A 138 -12.61 4.76 10.33
CA ARG A 138 -12.52 5.44 11.62
C ARG A 138 -12.58 4.38 12.71
N LEU A 139 -11.44 4.09 13.33
CA LEU A 139 -11.31 3.08 14.37
C LEU A 139 -11.58 3.69 15.73
N GLU A 140 -12.48 3.11 16.52
CA GLU A 140 -12.64 3.47 17.92
C GLU A 140 -11.60 2.71 18.77
N LEU A 141 -10.69 3.46 19.40
CA LEU A 141 -9.59 2.90 20.18
C LEU A 141 -9.85 3.04 21.68
N ALA A 142 -9.55 1.97 22.41
CA ALA A 142 -9.59 1.93 23.86
C ALA A 142 -8.20 1.58 24.42
N PRO A 143 -7.81 2.11 25.60
CA PRO A 143 -6.54 1.80 26.24
C PRO A 143 -6.29 0.29 26.32
N GLY A 144 -5.10 -0.14 25.89
CA GLY A 144 -4.71 -1.55 25.94
C GLY A 144 -5.41 -2.49 24.94
N ARG A 145 -6.42 -2.01 24.19
CA ARG A 145 -7.07 -2.79 23.12
C ARG A 145 -6.36 -2.56 21.79
N ARG A 146 -6.08 -3.66 21.09
CA ARG A 146 -5.53 -3.64 19.73
C ARG A 146 -6.66 -3.57 18.71
N SER A 147 -6.59 -2.62 17.79
CA SER A 147 -7.47 -2.55 16.62
C SER A 147 -6.66 -2.84 15.35
N PRO A 148 -6.88 -3.98 14.66
CA PRO A 148 -6.18 -4.31 13.43
C PRO A 148 -6.86 -3.69 12.21
N SER A 149 -6.09 -3.35 11.17
CA SER A 149 -6.55 -3.12 9.81
C SER A 149 -5.63 -3.89 8.85
N THR A 150 -6.20 -4.53 7.83
CA THR A 150 -5.42 -5.34 6.87
C THR A 150 -5.72 -4.91 5.45
N ARG A 151 -4.69 -4.56 4.70
CA ARG A 151 -4.75 -4.30 3.26
C ARG A 151 -4.10 -5.44 2.52
N SER A 152 -4.79 -6.00 1.55
CA SER A 152 -4.20 -6.87 0.53
C SER A 152 -4.26 -6.17 -0.81
N SER A 153 -3.28 -6.39 -1.68
CA SER A 153 -3.26 -5.76 -2.99
C SER A 153 -2.76 -6.74 -4.03
N PRO A 154 -3.63 -7.23 -4.92
CA PRO A 154 -3.20 -7.91 -6.14
C PRO A 154 -2.88 -6.89 -7.26
N CYS A 155 -1.76 -7.08 -7.93
CA CYS A 155 -1.36 -6.36 -9.14
C CYS A 155 -1.77 -7.19 -10.36
N THR A 156 -3.02 -7.06 -10.84
CA THR A 156 -3.47 -7.84 -12.01
C THR A 156 -2.82 -7.29 -13.28
N PRO A 157 -2.12 -8.09 -14.11
CA PRO A 157 -1.70 -7.63 -15.42
C PRO A 157 -2.94 -7.30 -16.28
N PRO A 158 -2.89 -6.27 -17.14
CA PRO A 158 -4.00 -6.00 -18.04
C PRO A 158 -4.22 -7.20 -18.96
N ALA A 159 -5.49 -7.64 -19.08
CA ALA A 159 -5.89 -8.63 -20.07
C ALA A 159 -5.36 -8.20 -21.45
N THR A 160 -4.48 -9.01 -22.03
CA THR A 160 -3.88 -8.78 -23.35
C THR A 160 -5.00 -8.91 -24.38
N PRO A 161 -5.22 -7.94 -25.31
CA PRO A 161 -5.85 -8.30 -26.56
C PRO A 161 -4.90 -9.27 -27.29
N ARG A 162 -5.43 -10.42 -27.69
CA ARG A 162 -4.69 -11.46 -28.42
C ARG A 162 -3.95 -10.85 -29.62
N SER A 163 -2.62 -10.78 -29.53
CA SER A 163 -1.71 -10.99 -30.65
C SER A 163 -0.41 -11.55 -30.09
N ALA A 164 -0.20 -12.85 -30.32
CA ALA A 164 0.98 -13.55 -29.89
C ALA A 164 2.15 -13.15 -30.81
N THR A 165 3.08 -12.35 -30.29
CA THR A 165 4.46 -12.34 -30.80
C THR A 165 5.33 -12.94 -29.72
N ARG A 166 5.75 -14.17 -29.96
CA ARG A 166 6.61 -14.98 -29.10
C ARG A 166 8.05 -14.46 -29.25
N CYS A 167 8.54 -13.67 -28.29
CA CYS A 167 9.96 -13.34 -28.20
C CYS A 167 10.64 -14.35 -27.26
N THR A 168 11.42 -15.26 -27.83
CA THR A 168 12.42 -16.06 -27.11
C THR A 168 13.59 -15.18 -26.68
N PRO A 169 14.09 -15.29 -25.43
CA PRO A 169 15.31 -14.59 -25.02
C PRO A 169 16.56 -15.27 -25.62
N PRO A 170 17.53 -14.54 -26.20
CA PRO A 170 18.81 -15.10 -26.59
C PRO A 170 19.82 -14.86 -25.47
N TRP A 171 19.89 -15.77 -24.49
CA TRP A 171 21.04 -15.84 -23.60
C TRP A 171 21.33 -17.31 -23.27
N THR A 172 22.01 -17.98 -24.20
CA THR A 172 22.95 -19.07 -23.93
C THR A 172 24.20 -18.74 -24.74
N GLY A 173 25.34 -18.63 -24.04
CA GLY A 173 26.62 -18.18 -24.57
C GLY A 173 27.42 -17.51 -23.47
#